data_AF-A0A1B9I3T9-F1
#
_entry.id   AF-A0A1B9I3T9-F1
#
_cell.length_a   1.000
_cell.length_b   1.000
_cell.length_c   1.000
_cell.angle_alpha   90.00
_cell.angle_beta   90.00
_cell.angle_gamma   90.00
#
_symmetry.space_group_name_H-M   'P 1'
#
loop_
_entity.id
_entity.type
_entity.pdbx_description
1 polymer ?
#
loop_
_entity_poly.entity_id
_entity_poly.type
_entity_poly.pdbx_seq_one_letter_code
_entity_poly.pdbx_strand_id
1 'polypeptide(L)'
;MDTSGLAAALIQGSEVILKSDEACLDFARSSEGVARYIAQNLDERQELVDLDDEGNNIFDALNLLWAKLAKSFDPSQATANHSEGWASEDSRIQLALGLGKLERNLIAGLQTFQDIAEQHEESLRALIFHVTTFIRIADERFFTLQSVLAQLLCNLISPSSAQPGADRLADKYLQLYLSGGRNEDIIIRLLDSRDTKTNNATLHLLNNVVRGNEARLRLLLSGVGVRWLAKILNRMDEWVEVQNGLFELGASIFNNIIDHSLHPELFQLLSDPAEVITPSQTILLKVLDSHLSSSTQSSPSPSPHLFMIGLFHNLAKYSKISIDSKQDDPRLPKIFEGLILVTEGLSAIGLSVQSRKDENYSLQEDLNGDEEVVRTMKDGTNGVVKPSIDLLRSLDTFFPRINPRAKSTGASITSISDELKPFSNLKRNLVQLLGILTFEDTLVGDQVREEEGIQLILGMTEIDENNPYLREHALLCVRNLMLNNPSNQSIISQMNPVGVLSPDNGELLPVPEKMKKK
;
A
#
# COMPACT_ATOMS: atom_id res chain seq x y z
N MET A 1 42.29 13.01 -2.50
CA MET A 1 41.86 14.27 -3.13
C MET A 1 41.35 15.17 -2.01
N ASP A 2 41.98 16.29 -1.72
CA ASP A 2 41.57 17.19 -0.62
C ASP A 2 40.45 18.15 -1.08
N THR A 3 39.42 18.37 -0.24
CA THR A 3 38.32 19.30 -0.53
C THR A 3 38.64 20.76 -0.22
N SER A 4 39.71 21.04 0.53
CA SER A 4 40.07 22.40 0.99
C SER A 4 40.26 23.39 -0.16
N GLY A 5 40.89 22.96 -1.26
CA GLY A 5 41.05 23.78 -2.45
C GLY A 5 39.72 24.16 -3.13
N LEU A 6 38.75 23.24 -3.14
CA LEU A 6 37.41 23.50 -3.64
C LEU A 6 36.63 24.41 -2.69
N ALA A 7 36.70 24.16 -1.38
CA ALA A 7 36.05 24.97 -0.36
C ALA A 7 36.49 26.44 -0.42
N ALA A 8 37.81 26.70 -0.44
CA ALA A 8 38.36 28.04 -0.56
C ALA A 8 37.90 28.74 -1.85
N ALA A 9 37.88 28.04 -2.98
CA ALA A 9 37.44 28.60 -4.26
C ALA A 9 35.93 28.94 -4.25
N LEU A 10 35.09 28.08 -3.66
CA LEU A 10 33.66 28.32 -3.53
C LEU A 10 33.35 29.51 -2.61
N ILE A 11 34.06 29.63 -1.48
CA ILE A 11 33.90 30.74 -0.52
C ILE A 11 34.30 32.07 -1.15
N GLN A 12 35.52 32.13 -1.70
CA GLN A 12 36.03 33.34 -2.37
C GLN A 12 35.16 33.75 -3.56
N GLY A 13 34.64 32.78 -4.31
CA GLY A 13 33.79 32.99 -5.47
C GLY A 13 32.31 33.20 -5.16
N SER A 14 31.86 33.06 -3.91
CA SER A 14 30.43 32.91 -3.59
C SER A 14 29.53 34.08 -4.06
N GLU A 15 30.08 35.30 -4.20
CA GLU A 15 29.37 36.47 -4.72
C GLU A 15 29.22 36.52 -6.25
N VAL A 16 30.13 35.85 -6.97
CA VAL A 16 30.27 35.96 -8.42
C VAL A 16 29.82 34.69 -9.14
N ILE A 17 29.96 33.51 -8.50
CA ILE A 17 29.65 32.21 -9.10
C ILE A 17 28.24 32.21 -9.71
N LEU A 18 27.24 32.62 -8.92
CA LEU A 18 25.84 32.62 -9.35
C LEU A 18 25.49 33.75 -10.32
N LYS A 19 26.42 34.66 -10.64
CA LYS A 19 26.24 35.76 -11.60
C LYS A 19 26.93 35.53 -12.95
N SER A 20 27.58 34.38 -13.11
CA SER A 20 28.28 34.01 -14.35
C SER A 20 27.95 32.59 -14.74
N ASP A 21 27.51 32.39 -15.99
CA ASP A 21 27.26 31.05 -16.54
C ASP A 21 28.53 30.20 -16.55
N GLU A 22 29.66 30.77 -16.97
CA GLU A 22 30.96 30.09 -16.99
C GLU A 22 31.35 29.60 -15.59
N ALA A 23 31.33 30.49 -14.59
CA ALA A 23 31.61 30.11 -13.20
C ALA A 23 30.66 29.03 -12.66
N CYS A 24 29.35 29.16 -12.88
CA CYS A 24 28.39 28.11 -12.49
C CYS A 24 28.78 26.74 -13.07
N LEU A 25 29.11 26.68 -14.37
CA LEU A 25 29.46 25.44 -15.06
C LEU A 25 30.83 24.89 -14.64
N ASP A 26 31.81 25.75 -14.37
CA ASP A 26 33.13 25.36 -13.89
C ASP A 26 33.09 24.74 -12.49
N PHE A 27 32.35 25.38 -11.59
CA PHE A 27 32.16 24.86 -10.24
C PHE A 27 31.26 23.62 -10.24
N ALA A 28 30.23 23.55 -11.09
CA ALA A 28 29.44 22.33 -11.28
C ALA A 28 30.34 21.14 -11.66
N ARG A 29 31.22 21.31 -12.66
CA ARG A 29 32.16 20.28 -13.11
C ARG A 29 33.16 19.88 -12.03
N SER A 30 33.70 20.87 -11.31
CA SER A 30 34.64 20.64 -10.21
C SER A 30 33.99 19.84 -9.07
N SER A 31 32.81 20.27 -8.61
CA SER A 31 32.04 19.58 -7.57
C SER A 31 31.62 18.18 -8.00
N GLU A 32 31.22 17.96 -9.25
CA GLU A 32 30.90 16.63 -9.75
C GLU A 32 32.13 15.71 -9.84
N GLY A 33 33.29 16.27 -10.20
CA GLY A 33 34.57 15.55 -10.18
C GLY A 33 34.90 15.02 -8.78
N VAL A 34 34.79 15.88 -7.77
CA VAL A 34 35.00 15.50 -6.37
C VAL A 34 33.93 14.52 -5.89
N ALA A 35 32.65 14.75 -6.22
CA ALA A 35 31.56 13.84 -5.89
C ALA A 35 31.80 12.43 -6.43
N ARG A 36 32.33 12.31 -7.66
CA ARG A 36 32.67 11.02 -8.29
C ARG A 36 33.84 10.33 -7.58
N TYR A 37 34.87 11.08 -7.21
CA TYR A 37 35.97 10.54 -6.40
C TYR A 37 35.46 10.00 -5.07
N ILE A 38 34.63 10.78 -4.37
CA ILE A 38 34.05 10.39 -3.09
C ILE A 38 33.21 9.11 -3.23
N ALA A 39 32.38 9.01 -4.26
CA ALA A 39 31.55 7.82 -4.48
C ALA A 39 32.37 6.54 -4.67
N GLN A 40 33.62 6.65 -5.12
CA GLN A 40 34.54 5.53 -5.30
C GLN A 40 35.38 5.24 -4.05
N ASN A 41 35.44 6.17 -3.10
CA ASN A 41 36.30 6.13 -1.92
C ASN A 41 35.49 6.51 -0.66
N LEU A 42 34.35 5.87 -0.43
CA LEU A 42 33.43 6.22 0.66
C LEU A 42 34.08 6.06 2.05
N ASP A 43 35.04 5.15 2.19
CA ASP A 43 35.71 4.86 3.47
C ASP A 43 36.73 5.95 3.85
N GLU A 44 37.24 6.70 2.86
CA GLU A 44 38.24 7.75 3.05
C GLU A 44 37.63 9.14 3.28
N ARG A 45 36.29 9.27 3.22
CA ARG A 45 35.59 10.57 3.18
C ARG A 45 35.92 11.52 4.33
N GLN A 46 36.13 10.97 5.53
CA GLN A 46 36.46 11.77 6.71
C GLN A 46 37.82 12.45 6.57
N GLU A 47 38.75 11.85 5.84
CA GLU A 47 40.10 12.38 5.62
C GLU A 47 40.14 13.47 4.53
N LEU A 48 39.08 13.60 3.73
CA LEU A 48 39.00 14.58 2.64
C LEU A 48 38.51 15.94 3.10
N VAL A 49 37.99 16.04 4.33
CA VAL A 49 37.41 17.26 4.90
C VAL A 49 38.14 17.62 6.19
N ASP A 50 38.81 18.76 6.19
CA ASP A 50 39.36 19.34 7.40
C ASP A 50 38.25 20.08 8.17
N LEU A 51 37.76 19.49 9.25
CA LEU A 51 36.73 20.09 10.09
C LEU A 51 37.30 21.14 11.07
N ASP A 52 38.61 21.16 11.29
CA ASP A 52 39.24 22.08 12.24
C ASP A 52 39.43 23.50 11.64
N ASP A 53 39.36 23.63 10.30
CA ASP A 53 39.37 24.92 9.59
C ASP A 53 37.97 25.56 9.56
N GLU A 54 37.47 25.94 10.74
CA GLU A 54 36.17 26.60 10.92
C GLU A 54 36.06 27.87 10.07
N GLY A 55 35.00 27.97 9.27
CA GLY A 55 34.73 29.09 8.38
C GLY A 55 35.31 28.95 6.98
N ASN A 56 36.18 27.95 6.73
CA ASN A 56 36.80 27.70 5.42
C ASN A 56 36.61 26.27 4.89
N ASN A 57 35.95 25.39 5.64
CA ASN A 57 35.74 24.01 5.19
C ASN A 57 34.62 23.90 4.14
N ILE A 58 34.46 22.70 3.56
CA ILE A 58 33.51 22.47 2.47
C ILE A 58 32.05 22.68 2.90
N PHE A 59 31.69 22.42 4.16
CA PHE A 59 30.33 22.62 4.65
C PHE A 59 30.02 24.12 4.80
N ASP A 60 30.97 24.93 5.27
CA ASP A 60 30.80 26.40 5.32
C ASP A 60 30.58 26.98 3.92
N ALA A 61 31.34 26.48 2.93
CA ALA A 61 31.16 26.85 1.53
C ALA A 61 29.77 26.47 0.99
N LEU A 62 29.31 25.26 1.30
CA LEU A 62 27.98 24.77 0.90
C LEU A 62 26.86 25.57 1.55
N ASN A 63 26.98 25.93 2.83
CA ASN A 63 25.98 26.74 3.54
C ASN A 63 25.70 28.06 2.82
N LEU A 64 26.76 28.79 2.46
CA LEU A 64 26.66 30.06 1.73
C LEU A 64 26.01 29.88 0.35
N LEU A 65 26.38 28.83 -0.38
CA LEU A 65 25.90 28.61 -1.74
C LEU A 65 24.46 28.09 -1.77
N TRP A 66 24.05 27.25 -0.82
CA TRP A 66 22.65 26.79 -0.75
C TRP A 66 21.69 27.93 -0.48
N ALA A 67 22.02 28.82 0.46
CA ALA A 67 21.20 29.99 0.75
C ALA A 67 21.01 30.88 -0.50
N LYS A 68 22.10 31.12 -1.25
CA LYS A 68 22.05 31.91 -2.49
C LYS A 68 21.33 31.18 -3.62
N LEU A 69 21.54 29.87 -3.78
CA LEU A 69 20.84 29.07 -4.77
C LEU A 69 19.33 29.09 -4.51
N ALA A 70 18.90 28.81 -3.27
CA ALA A 70 17.49 28.87 -2.89
C ALA A 70 16.87 30.22 -3.25
N LYS A 71 17.49 31.33 -2.85
CA LYS A 71 17.04 32.69 -3.21
C LYS A 71 16.94 32.89 -4.72
N SER A 72 17.96 32.45 -5.47
CA SER A 72 18.00 32.64 -6.92
C SER A 72 16.87 31.88 -7.65
N PHE A 73 16.38 30.78 -7.07
CA PHE A 73 15.28 29.98 -7.64
C PHE A 73 13.90 30.44 -7.18
N ASP A 74 13.78 31.38 -6.24
CA ASP A 74 12.50 31.87 -5.73
C ASP A 74 11.65 32.51 -6.83
N PRO A 75 10.50 31.92 -7.21
CA PRO A 75 9.65 32.46 -8.26
C PRO A 75 8.98 33.77 -7.87
N SER A 76 8.82 34.06 -6.57
CA SER A 76 8.24 35.32 -6.10
C SER A 76 9.16 36.53 -6.34
N GLN A 77 10.46 36.28 -6.47
CA GLN A 77 11.47 37.28 -6.76
C GLN A 77 11.81 37.37 -8.25
N ALA A 78 11.02 36.78 -9.16
CA ALA A 78 11.33 36.76 -10.59
C ALA A 78 11.74 38.14 -11.16
N THR A 79 11.01 39.22 -10.81
CA THR A 79 11.33 40.58 -11.25
C THR A 79 12.62 41.12 -10.63
N ALA A 80 12.89 40.83 -9.35
CA ALA A 80 14.13 41.22 -8.68
C ALA A 80 15.33 40.38 -9.15
N ASN A 81 15.12 39.11 -9.44
CA ASN A 81 16.11 38.17 -9.96
C ASN A 81 16.67 38.61 -11.32
N HIS A 82 15.85 39.24 -12.17
CA HIS A 82 16.33 39.87 -13.40
C HIS A 82 17.28 41.05 -13.13
N SER A 83 17.10 41.77 -12.01
CA SER A 83 17.97 42.89 -11.62
C SER A 83 19.20 42.48 -10.81
N GLU A 84 19.18 41.32 -10.14
CA GLU A 84 20.34 40.81 -9.37
C GLU A 84 21.43 40.20 -10.27
N GLY A 85 21.14 40.00 -11.56
CA GLY A 85 22.13 39.55 -12.54
C GLY A 85 22.53 38.09 -12.38
N TRP A 86 21.59 37.24 -11.96
CA TRP A 86 21.84 35.80 -11.86
C TRP A 86 22.21 35.20 -13.22
N ALA A 87 23.09 34.20 -13.20
CA ALA A 87 23.36 33.31 -14.31
C ALA A 87 22.07 32.62 -14.79
N SER A 88 22.11 32.06 -16.00
CA SER A 88 20.98 31.35 -16.57
C SER A 88 20.47 30.25 -15.63
N GLU A 89 19.17 29.98 -15.70
CA GLU A 89 18.54 28.94 -14.89
C GLU A 89 19.20 27.57 -15.10
N ASP A 90 19.56 27.25 -16.35
CA ASP A 90 20.22 25.98 -16.69
C ASP A 90 21.60 25.85 -16.04
N SER A 91 22.43 26.91 -16.07
CA SER A 91 23.73 26.91 -15.39
C SER A 91 23.59 26.77 -13.87
N ARG A 92 22.59 27.43 -13.27
CA ARG A 92 22.31 27.29 -11.84
C ARG A 92 21.78 25.90 -11.47
N ILE A 93 21.00 25.26 -12.34
CA ILE A 93 20.59 23.86 -12.18
C ILE A 93 21.82 22.96 -12.17
N GLN A 94 22.77 23.15 -13.10
CA GLN A 94 24.00 22.34 -13.14
C GLN A 94 24.86 22.54 -11.89
N LEU A 95 24.99 23.78 -11.40
CA LEU A 95 25.70 24.06 -10.16
C LEU A 95 25.04 23.37 -8.96
N ALA A 96 23.72 23.56 -8.78
CA ALA A 96 22.96 22.91 -7.71
C ALA A 96 23.06 21.38 -7.79
N LEU A 97 23.08 20.82 -8.99
CA LEU A 97 23.24 19.39 -9.22
C LEU A 97 24.63 18.90 -8.80
N GLY A 98 25.69 19.62 -9.17
CA GLY A 98 27.07 19.30 -8.81
C GLY A 98 27.29 19.34 -7.30
N LEU A 99 26.82 20.40 -6.64
CA LEU A 99 26.88 20.56 -5.18
C LEU A 99 26.02 19.51 -4.46
N GLY A 100 24.82 19.23 -4.96
CA GLY A 100 23.93 18.23 -4.38
C GLY A 100 24.53 16.82 -4.43
N LYS A 101 25.16 16.44 -5.55
CA LYS A 101 25.89 15.18 -5.66
C LYS A 101 27.08 15.10 -4.70
N LEU A 102 27.84 16.20 -4.58
CA LEU A 102 28.99 16.30 -3.68
C LEU A 102 28.57 16.08 -2.23
N GLU A 103 27.63 16.89 -1.74
CA GLU A 103 27.21 16.81 -0.34
C GLU A 103 26.48 15.51 -0.01
N ARG A 104 25.61 15.03 -0.90
CA ARG A 104 24.90 13.75 -0.74
C ARG A 104 25.90 12.62 -0.51
N ASN A 105 27.01 12.66 -1.23
CA ASN A 105 28.08 11.68 -1.12
C ASN A 105 28.97 11.92 0.10
N LEU A 106 29.19 13.14 0.55
CA LEU A 106 29.93 13.42 1.78
C LEU A 106 29.20 12.83 2.99
N ILE A 107 27.91 13.13 3.14
CA ILE A 107 27.17 12.84 4.38
C ILE A 107 26.68 11.39 4.50
N ALA A 108 26.71 10.58 3.43
CA ALA A 108 26.04 9.28 3.41
C ALA A 108 26.56 8.33 4.50
N GLY A 109 25.74 8.07 5.53
CA GLY A 109 26.05 7.18 6.65
C GLY A 109 27.00 7.75 7.71
N LEU A 110 27.27 9.06 7.70
CA LEU A 110 28.23 9.70 8.61
C LEU A 110 27.56 10.75 9.51
N GLN A 111 27.30 10.39 10.77
CA GLN A 111 26.60 11.24 11.73
C GLN A 111 27.26 12.62 11.91
N THR A 112 28.59 12.66 12.08
CA THR A 112 29.34 13.92 12.26
C THR A 112 29.10 14.91 11.11
N PHE A 113 29.06 14.39 9.88
CA PHE A 113 28.83 15.22 8.70
C PHE A 113 27.35 15.59 8.54
N GLN A 114 26.42 14.72 8.93
CA GLN A 114 24.99 15.05 8.98
C GLN A 114 24.71 16.18 9.99
N ASP A 115 25.33 16.15 11.17
CA ASP A 115 25.13 17.15 12.21
C ASP A 115 25.62 18.54 11.77
N ILE A 116 26.74 18.61 11.04
CA ILE A 116 27.23 19.87 10.46
C ILE A 116 26.34 20.32 9.31
N ALA A 117 25.95 19.41 8.42
CA ALA A 117 25.09 19.70 7.28
C ALA A 117 23.63 20.02 7.67
N GLU A 118 23.22 19.81 8.94
CA GLU A 118 21.91 20.20 9.44
C GLU A 118 21.59 21.67 9.15
N GLN A 119 22.60 22.55 9.21
CA GLN A 119 22.47 23.98 8.92
C GLN A 119 22.01 24.27 7.48
N HIS A 120 22.18 23.33 6.54
CA HIS A 120 21.79 23.48 5.15
C HIS A 120 20.32 23.15 4.89
N GLU A 121 19.65 22.43 5.81
CA GLU A 121 18.31 21.88 5.58
C GLU A 121 17.31 22.96 5.15
N GLU A 122 17.30 24.12 5.82
CA GLU A 122 16.33 25.17 5.51
C GLU A 122 16.47 25.67 4.06
N SER A 123 17.73 25.84 3.61
CA SER A 123 18.02 26.26 2.24
C SER A 123 17.70 25.16 1.23
N LEU A 124 17.97 23.90 1.56
CA LEU A 124 17.64 22.75 0.71
C LEU A 124 16.12 22.60 0.57
N ARG A 125 15.38 22.72 1.67
CA ARG A 125 13.90 22.69 1.69
C ARG A 125 13.32 23.83 0.86
N ALA A 126 13.83 25.06 1.03
CA ALA A 126 13.41 26.20 0.20
C ALA A 126 13.69 25.95 -1.29
N LEU A 127 14.88 25.45 -1.63
CA LEU A 127 15.24 25.13 -3.01
C LEU A 127 14.30 24.06 -3.60
N ILE A 128 14.04 22.96 -2.89
CA ILE A 128 13.10 21.91 -3.30
C ILE A 128 11.71 22.52 -3.54
N PHE A 129 11.23 23.34 -2.62
CA PHE A 129 9.96 24.04 -2.77
C PHE A 129 9.92 24.90 -4.04
N HIS A 130 10.97 25.65 -4.34
CA HIS A 130 11.04 26.52 -5.51
C HIS A 130 11.16 25.77 -6.84
N VAL A 131 11.90 24.65 -6.89
CA VAL A 131 12.06 23.84 -8.12
C VAL A 131 10.89 22.87 -8.36
N THR A 132 9.95 22.77 -7.42
CA THR A 132 8.71 21.97 -7.54
C THR A 132 7.45 22.84 -7.56
N THR A 133 7.60 24.17 -7.71
CA THR A 133 6.46 25.10 -7.70
C THR A 133 5.92 25.38 -9.10
N PHE A 134 4.58 25.42 -9.22
CA PHE A 134 3.85 25.62 -10.48
C PHE A 134 4.25 24.61 -11.55
N ILE A 135 4.56 25.08 -12.76
CA ILE A 135 4.93 24.23 -13.90
C ILE A 135 6.27 23.51 -13.72
N ARG A 136 7.14 23.97 -12.79
CA ARG A 136 8.49 23.41 -12.62
C ARG A 136 8.50 21.96 -12.12
N ILE A 137 7.45 21.53 -11.42
CA ILE A 137 7.33 20.13 -11.00
C ILE A 137 7.23 19.15 -12.17
N ALA A 138 6.76 19.63 -13.33
CA ALA A 138 6.60 18.85 -14.54
C ALA A 138 7.66 19.18 -15.61
N ASP A 139 8.57 20.12 -15.34
CA ASP A 139 9.64 20.51 -16.27
C ASP A 139 10.82 19.55 -16.12
N GLU A 140 11.12 18.82 -17.19
CA GLU A 140 12.15 17.77 -17.25
C GLU A 140 13.55 18.30 -16.89
N ARG A 141 13.82 19.59 -17.10
CA ARG A 141 15.10 20.22 -16.73
C ARG A 141 15.38 20.10 -15.23
N PHE A 142 14.34 20.03 -14.40
CA PHE A 142 14.46 19.93 -12.94
C PHE A 142 14.45 18.49 -12.42
N PHE A 143 14.06 17.47 -13.20
CA PHE A 143 13.86 16.11 -12.67
C PHE A 143 15.13 15.53 -12.03
N THR A 144 16.28 15.69 -12.69
CA THR A 144 17.54 15.19 -12.12
C THR A 144 17.91 15.94 -10.84
N LEU A 145 17.64 17.25 -10.78
CA LEU A 145 17.90 18.04 -9.58
C LEU A 145 16.93 17.65 -8.45
N GLN A 146 15.64 17.50 -8.71
CA GLN A 146 14.63 17.04 -7.75
C GLN A 146 15.04 15.69 -7.14
N SER A 147 15.45 14.72 -7.97
CA SER A 147 15.90 13.41 -7.49
C SER A 147 17.16 13.50 -6.64
N VAL A 148 18.17 14.29 -7.05
CA VAL A 148 19.40 14.46 -6.26
C VAL A 148 19.14 15.17 -4.94
N LEU A 149 18.28 16.19 -4.91
CA LEU A 149 17.90 16.87 -3.67
C LEU A 149 17.11 15.95 -2.73
N ALA A 150 16.22 15.11 -3.26
CA ALA A 150 15.53 14.10 -2.46
C ALA A 150 16.50 13.06 -1.87
N GLN A 151 17.50 12.63 -2.63
CA GLN A 151 18.56 11.73 -2.13
C GLN A 151 19.48 12.41 -1.11
N LEU A 152 19.79 13.69 -1.32
CA LEU A 152 20.55 14.50 -0.36
C LEU A 152 19.79 14.60 0.96
N LEU A 153 18.50 14.95 0.93
CA LEU A 153 17.65 14.93 2.13
C LEU A 153 17.59 13.55 2.77
N CYS A 154 17.44 12.49 1.96
CA CYS A 154 17.49 11.11 2.44
C CYS A 154 18.75 10.86 3.27
N ASN A 155 19.92 11.19 2.73
CA ASN A 155 21.19 10.97 3.43
C ASN A 155 21.40 11.93 4.60
N LEU A 156 20.79 13.12 4.58
CA LEU A 156 20.90 14.11 5.66
C LEU A 156 20.09 13.71 6.89
N ILE A 157 18.83 13.30 6.69
CA ILE A 157 17.88 13.14 7.80
C ILE A 157 17.66 11.70 8.21
N SER A 158 18.05 10.71 7.39
CA SER A 158 17.91 9.30 7.78
C SER A 158 18.86 8.94 8.92
N PRO A 159 18.44 8.08 9.87
CA PRO A 159 19.33 7.60 10.92
C PRO A 159 20.58 6.94 10.33
N SER A 160 21.76 7.42 10.72
CA SER A 160 23.05 6.91 10.22
C SER A 160 23.44 5.55 10.82
N SER A 161 22.93 5.25 12.02
CA SER A 161 23.20 4.01 12.75
C SER A 161 22.08 3.73 13.76
N ALA A 162 22.17 2.59 14.46
CA ALA A 162 21.26 2.25 15.56
C ALA A 162 21.69 2.85 16.91
N GLN A 163 22.73 3.70 16.94
CA GLN A 163 23.20 4.31 18.19
C GLN A 163 22.24 5.41 18.66
N PRO A 164 22.10 5.61 19.99
CA PRO A 164 21.28 6.69 20.53
C PRO A 164 21.70 8.05 19.97
N GLY A 165 20.72 8.84 19.52
CA GLY A 165 20.94 10.18 18.96
C GLY A 165 21.11 10.23 17.44
N ALA A 166 21.37 9.09 16.77
CA ALA A 166 21.45 9.03 15.31
C ALA A 166 20.09 9.30 14.63
N ASP A 167 18.99 9.18 15.36
CA ASP A 167 17.62 9.42 14.92
C ASP A 167 17.13 10.86 15.16
N ARG A 168 17.92 11.71 15.86
CA ARG A 168 17.54 13.09 16.22
C ARG A 168 17.05 13.91 15.01
N LEU A 169 17.78 13.84 13.89
CA LEU A 169 17.43 14.58 12.67
C LEU A 169 16.15 14.03 12.02
N ALA A 170 15.98 12.71 12.02
CA ALA A 170 14.78 12.07 11.51
C ALA A 170 13.54 12.51 12.30
N ASP A 171 13.63 12.52 13.64
CA ASP A 171 12.54 12.95 14.51
C ASP A 171 12.19 14.43 14.29
N LYS A 172 13.22 15.30 14.31
CA LYS A 172 13.07 16.74 14.11
C LYS A 172 12.40 17.07 12.78
N TYR A 173 12.95 16.54 11.68
CA TYR A 173 12.52 16.94 10.34
C TYR A 173 11.25 16.23 9.89
N LEU A 174 10.96 15.01 10.36
CA LEU A 174 9.65 14.40 10.13
C LEU A 174 8.53 15.25 10.76
N GLN A 175 8.72 15.71 12.00
CA GLN A 175 7.77 16.61 12.66
C GLN A 175 7.63 17.94 11.93
N LEU A 176 8.75 18.52 11.48
CA LEU A 176 8.72 19.77 10.71
C LEU A 176 7.92 19.62 9.41
N TYR A 177 8.20 18.57 8.62
CA TYR A 177 7.54 18.36 7.33
C TYR A 177 6.06 17.99 7.47
N LEU A 178 5.67 17.41 8.61
CA LEU A 178 4.28 17.11 8.93
C LEU A 178 3.55 18.28 9.62
N SER A 179 4.21 19.41 9.88
CA SER A 179 3.61 20.57 10.58
C SER A 179 2.46 21.23 9.81
N GLY A 180 2.36 20.99 8.49
CA GLY A 180 1.34 21.57 7.63
C GLY A 180 1.63 23.01 7.19
N GLY A 181 2.82 23.53 7.49
CA GLY A 181 3.27 24.79 6.95
C GLY A 181 3.55 24.69 5.44
N ARG A 182 3.29 25.79 4.72
CA ARG A 182 3.37 25.83 3.26
C ARG A 182 4.78 25.51 2.74
N ASN A 183 5.81 25.98 3.45
CA ASN A 183 7.20 25.79 3.02
C ASN A 183 7.75 24.42 3.44
N GLU A 184 6.97 23.66 4.20
CA GLU A 184 7.29 22.34 4.74
C GLU A 184 6.68 21.20 3.90
N ASP A 185 5.77 21.52 2.97
CA ASP A 185 5.09 20.59 2.03
C ASP A 185 6.04 20.02 0.93
N ILE A 186 7.32 19.82 1.22
CA ILE A 186 8.28 19.32 0.23
C ILE A 186 8.10 17.84 -0.09
N ILE A 187 7.70 17.00 0.88
CA ILE A 187 7.56 15.55 0.66
C ILE A 187 6.38 15.25 -0.27
N ILE A 188 5.21 15.86 -0.02
CA ILE A 188 4.04 15.69 -0.90
C ILE A 188 4.34 16.15 -2.33
N ARG A 189 5.12 17.24 -2.49
CA ARG A 189 5.56 17.75 -3.80
C ARG A 189 6.52 16.79 -4.50
N LEU A 190 7.48 16.22 -3.79
CA LEU A 190 8.38 15.23 -4.37
C LEU A 190 7.62 13.94 -4.79
N LEU A 191 6.62 13.53 -4.00
CA LEU A 191 5.68 12.46 -4.37
C LEU A 191 4.78 12.83 -5.57
N ASP A 192 4.57 14.12 -5.86
CA ASP A 192 3.87 14.65 -7.06
C ASP A 192 4.73 14.67 -8.32
N SER A 193 6.05 14.51 -8.20
CA SER A 193 6.91 14.45 -9.37
C SER A 193 6.53 13.28 -10.27
N ARG A 194 6.54 13.52 -11.58
CA ARG A 194 6.35 12.48 -12.61
C ARG A 194 7.63 11.66 -12.84
N ASP A 195 8.76 12.12 -12.34
CA ASP A 195 10.03 11.41 -12.46
C ASP A 195 10.12 10.24 -11.48
N THR A 196 10.28 9.04 -12.01
CA THR A 196 10.39 7.79 -11.23
C THR A 196 11.56 7.84 -10.24
N LYS A 197 12.69 8.48 -10.60
CA LYS A 197 13.87 8.56 -9.73
C LYS A 197 13.63 9.47 -8.52
N THR A 198 12.85 10.53 -8.70
CA THR A 198 12.43 11.42 -7.61
C THR A 198 11.52 10.70 -6.63
N ASN A 199 10.55 9.93 -7.14
CA ASN A 199 9.68 9.10 -6.30
C ASN A 199 10.45 8.02 -5.56
N ASN A 200 11.37 7.33 -6.24
CA ASN A 200 12.23 6.32 -5.64
C ASN A 200 13.02 6.89 -4.45
N ALA A 201 13.70 8.02 -4.64
CA ALA A 201 14.44 8.70 -3.58
C ALA A 201 13.54 9.13 -2.41
N THR A 202 12.34 9.61 -2.70
CA THR A 202 11.37 10.06 -1.68
C THR A 202 10.82 8.90 -0.86
N LEU A 203 10.50 7.77 -1.49
CA LEU A 203 10.07 6.56 -0.80
C LEU A 203 11.20 5.94 0.03
N HIS A 204 12.45 5.97 -0.46
CA HIS A 204 13.61 5.56 0.33
C HIS A 204 13.79 6.43 1.58
N LEU A 205 13.66 7.75 1.41
CA LEU A 205 13.69 8.69 2.53
C LEU A 205 12.63 8.35 3.57
N LEU A 206 11.38 8.18 3.15
CA LEU A 206 10.28 7.85 4.06
C LEU A 206 10.51 6.50 4.75
N ASN A 207 10.89 5.45 4.01
CA ASN A 207 11.19 4.15 4.59
C ASN A 207 12.29 4.24 5.65
N ASN A 208 13.41 4.90 5.35
CA ASN A 208 14.52 5.04 6.30
C ASN A 208 14.14 5.84 7.54
N VAL A 209 13.36 6.91 7.34
CA VAL A 209 12.91 7.76 8.44
C VAL A 209 11.91 7.03 9.33
N VAL A 210 11.04 6.15 8.84
CA VAL A 210 10.04 5.49 9.73
C VAL A 210 10.41 4.08 10.15
N ARG A 211 11.48 3.50 9.60
CA ARG A 211 11.84 2.09 9.79
C ARG A 211 11.88 1.70 11.27
N GLY A 212 10.99 0.77 11.64
CA GLY A 212 10.98 0.12 12.95
C GLY A 212 10.74 1.07 14.12
N ASN A 213 10.12 2.23 13.88
CA ASN A 213 9.87 3.23 14.90
C ASN A 213 8.38 3.61 14.91
N GLU A 214 7.66 3.07 15.88
CA GLU A 214 6.22 3.27 16.04
C GLU A 214 5.84 4.75 16.21
N ALA A 215 6.63 5.53 16.96
CA ALA A 215 6.33 6.95 17.19
C ALA A 215 6.32 7.73 15.86
N ARG A 216 7.29 7.47 14.98
CA ARG A 216 7.37 8.08 13.65
C ARG A 216 6.27 7.59 12.71
N LEU A 217 5.89 6.31 12.78
CA LEU A 217 4.72 5.80 12.06
C LEU A 217 3.42 6.49 12.51
N ARG A 218 3.24 6.70 13.82
CA ARG A 218 2.10 7.45 14.36
C ARG A 218 2.07 8.90 13.89
N LEU A 219 3.23 9.54 13.70
CA LEU A 219 3.27 10.87 13.08
C LEU A 219 2.73 10.86 11.64
N LEU A 220 2.97 9.81 10.86
CA LEU A 220 2.39 9.66 9.51
C LEU A 220 0.86 9.53 9.53
N LEU A 221 0.24 9.17 10.66
CA LEU A 221 -1.22 9.13 10.80
C LEU A 221 -1.84 10.51 11.12
N SER A 222 -1.03 11.56 11.20
CA SER A 222 -1.53 12.94 11.23
C SER A 222 -2.27 13.32 9.93
N GLY A 223 -3.10 14.37 9.96
CA GLY A 223 -3.83 14.80 8.77
C GLY A 223 -2.95 15.14 7.56
N VAL A 224 -1.73 15.66 7.79
CA VAL A 224 -0.75 15.89 6.70
C VAL A 224 -0.15 14.57 6.22
N GLY A 225 0.23 13.68 7.14
CA GLY A 225 0.83 12.39 6.80
C GLY A 225 -0.13 11.46 6.06
N VAL A 226 -1.42 11.46 6.42
CA VAL A 226 -2.46 10.68 5.72
C VAL A 226 -2.57 11.14 4.26
N ARG A 227 -2.39 12.43 3.96
CA ARG A 227 -2.33 12.90 2.55
C ARG A 227 -1.13 12.30 1.80
N TRP A 228 0.01 12.14 2.47
CA TRP A 228 1.18 11.49 1.86
C TRP A 228 0.91 10.01 1.62
N LEU A 229 0.39 9.30 2.61
CA LEU A 229 0.05 7.87 2.52
C LEU A 229 -1.00 7.60 1.45
N ALA A 230 -2.08 8.38 1.40
CA ALA A 230 -3.12 8.27 0.37
C ALA A 230 -2.53 8.48 -1.03
N LYS A 231 -1.59 9.41 -1.19
CA LYS A 231 -0.92 9.68 -2.45
C LYS A 231 -0.01 8.53 -2.90
N ILE A 232 0.68 7.89 -1.96
CA ILE A 232 1.47 6.70 -2.24
C ILE A 232 0.53 5.57 -2.68
N LEU A 233 -0.52 5.28 -1.91
CA LEU A 233 -1.52 4.25 -2.23
C LEU A 233 -2.09 4.45 -3.63
N ASN A 234 -2.57 5.65 -3.95
CA ASN A 234 -3.20 5.95 -5.25
C ASN A 234 -2.27 5.80 -6.46
N ARG A 235 -0.95 5.68 -6.24
CA ARG A 235 0.04 5.44 -7.30
C ARG A 235 0.55 4.00 -7.34
N MET A 236 0.20 3.16 -6.36
CA MET A 236 0.69 1.79 -6.31
C MET A 236 0.21 0.97 -7.50
N ASP A 237 -1.04 1.14 -7.96
CA ASP A 237 -1.53 0.43 -9.15
C ASP A 237 -0.67 0.76 -10.40
N GLU A 238 -0.34 2.04 -10.62
CA GLU A 238 0.59 2.47 -11.70
C GLU A 238 1.98 1.82 -11.55
N TRP A 239 2.50 1.73 -10.32
CA TRP A 239 3.82 1.17 -10.08
C TRP A 239 3.90 -0.35 -10.24
N VAL A 240 2.82 -1.07 -9.95
CA VAL A 240 2.73 -2.52 -10.23
C VAL A 240 2.84 -2.78 -11.72
N GLU A 241 2.12 -2.00 -12.54
CA GLU A 241 2.12 -2.18 -14.00
C GLU A 241 3.49 -1.95 -14.63
N VAL A 242 4.26 -0.99 -14.12
CA VAL A 242 5.56 -0.58 -14.68
C VAL A 242 6.74 -1.43 -14.16
N GLN A 243 6.55 -2.27 -13.13
CA GLN A 243 7.55 -3.19 -12.57
C GLN A 243 8.91 -2.54 -12.23
N ASN A 244 8.90 -1.32 -11.67
CA ASN A 244 10.10 -0.50 -11.47
C ASN A 244 10.61 -0.44 -10.01
N GLY A 245 10.14 -1.33 -9.13
CA GLY A 245 10.56 -1.40 -7.72
C GLY A 245 9.88 -0.39 -6.79
N LEU A 246 9.12 0.57 -7.32
CA LEU A 246 8.41 1.57 -6.50
C LEU A 246 7.26 0.96 -5.71
N PHE A 247 6.61 -0.08 -6.26
CA PHE A 247 5.54 -0.79 -5.57
C PHE A 247 6.06 -1.41 -4.27
N GLU A 248 7.19 -2.12 -4.32
CA GLU A 248 7.81 -2.77 -3.17
C GLU A 248 8.26 -1.75 -2.12
N LEU A 249 8.83 -0.61 -2.56
CA LEU A 249 9.19 0.48 -1.66
C LEU A 249 7.97 1.12 -0.99
N GLY A 250 6.89 1.33 -1.74
CA GLY A 250 5.63 1.83 -1.19
C GLY A 250 5.01 0.85 -0.21
N ALA A 251 4.87 -0.42 -0.61
CA ALA A 251 4.35 -1.51 0.20
C ALA A 251 5.14 -1.69 1.51
N SER A 252 6.47 -1.54 1.48
CA SER A 252 7.33 -1.60 2.69
C SER A 252 6.89 -0.60 3.79
N ILE A 253 6.43 0.61 3.42
CA ILE A 253 5.94 1.59 4.40
C ILE A 253 4.67 1.06 5.08
N PHE A 254 3.73 0.54 4.29
CA PHE A 254 2.46 0.00 4.80
C PHE A 254 2.64 -1.31 5.55
N ASN A 255 3.57 -2.17 5.14
CA ASN A 255 3.94 -3.36 5.89
C ASN A 255 4.47 -2.98 7.28
N ASN A 256 5.27 -1.91 7.39
CA ASN A 256 5.71 -1.39 8.70
C ASN A 256 4.51 -0.93 9.57
N ILE A 257 3.53 -0.25 8.95
CA ILE A 257 2.28 0.15 9.62
C ILE A 257 1.49 -1.09 10.10
N ILE A 258 1.43 -2.15 9.29
CA ILE A 258 0.75 -3.41 9.63
C ILE A 258 1.49 -4.15 10.74
N ASP A 259 2.82 -4.27 10.66
CA ASP A 259 3.67 -4.91 11.67
C ASP A 259 3.52 -4.24 13.04
N HIS A 260 3.29 -2.93 13.06
CA HIS A 260 2.99 -2.15 14.28
C HIS A 260 1.50 -2.08 14.64
N SER A 261 0.63 -2.84 13.96
CA SER A 261 -0.82 -2.89 14.23
C SER A 261 -1.55 -1.54 14.08
N LEU A 262 -1.02 -0.65 13.25
CA LEU A 262 -1.55 0.70 13.02
C LEU A 262 -2.51 0.79 11.82
N HIS A 263 -2.62 -0.28 11.03
CA HIS A 263 -3.48 -0.32 9.84
C HIS A 263 -4.97 -0.09 10.11
N PRO A 264 -5.58 -0.43 11.27
CA PRO A 264 -7.01 -0.16 11.48
C PRO A 264 -7.28 1.35 11.61
N GLU A 265 -6.38 2.05 12.31
CA GLU A 265 -6.44 3.51 12.45
C GLU A 265 -6.24 4.18 11.09
N LEU A 266 -5.22 3.75 10.32
CA LEU A 266 -5.00 4.25 8.97
C LEU A 266 -6.23 4.00 8.06
N PHE A 267 -6.81 2.80 8.11
CA PHE A 267 -7.99 2.46 7.30
C PHE A 267 -9.16 3.40 7.60
N GLN A 268 -9.38 3.74 8.88
CA GLN A 268 -10.39 4.72 9.27
C GLN A 268 -10.06 6.13 8.78
N LEU A 269 -8.80 6.56 8.89
CA LEU A 269 -8.35 7.88 8.45
C LEU A 269 -8.42 8.08 6.93
N LEU A 270 -8.36 7.00 6.16
CA LEU A 270 -8.51 7.00 4.70
C LEU A 270 -9.98 6.98 4.23
N SER A 271 -10.95 7.00 5.15
CA SER A 271 -12.37 6.99 4.81
C SER A 271 -12.88 8.35 4.31
N ASP A 272 -13.89 8.33 3.45
CA ASP A 272 -14.63 9.51 3.00
C ASP A 272 -16.13 9.23 3.20
N PRO A 273 -16.90 10.09 3.90
CA PRO A 273 -18.35 9.91 4.09
C PRO A 273 -19.16 9.80 2.79
N ALA A 274 -18.64 10.31 1.66
CA ALA A 274 -19.29 10.22 0.36
C ALA A 274 -19.10 8.85 -0.32
N GLU A 275 -18.13 8.06 0.13
CA GLU A 275 -17.78 6.77 -0.47
C GLU A 275 -17.98 5.63 0.53
N VAL A 276 -18.49 4.49 0.04
CA VAL A 276 -18.64 3.28 0.88
C VAL A 276 -17.28 2.70 1.25
N ILE A 277 -16.34 2.78 0.30
CA ILE A 277 -14.93 2.41 0.46
C ILE A 277 -14.13 3.29 -0.50
N THR A 278 -13.01 3.86 -0.06
CA THR A 278 -12.16 4.74 -0.88
C THR A 278 -11.14 3.95 -1.71
N PRO A 279 -10.60 4.50 -2.82
CA PRO A 279 -9.58 3.79 -3.59
C PRO A 279 -8.35 3.47 -2.74
N SER A 280 -7.93 4.41 -1.88
CA SER A 280 -6.83 4.20 -0.95
C SER A 280 -7.10 3.09 0.06
N GLN A 281 -8.34 2.98 0.58
CA GLN A 281 -8.74 1.86 1.43
C GLN A 281 -8.66 0.51 0.69
N THR A 282 -9.12 0.45 -0.56
CA THR A 282 -9.04 -0.77 -1.38
C THR A 282 -7.59 -1.19 -1.63
N ILE A 283 -6.69 -0.26 -1.95
CA ILE A 283 -5.27 -0.57 -2.16
C ILE A 283 -4.60 -0.99 -0.85
N LEU A 284 -4.95 -0.37 0.28
CA LEU A 284 -4.46 -0.82 1.60
C LEU A 284 -4.91 -2.26 1.91
N LEU A 285 -6.12 -2.65 1.53
CA LEU A 285 -6.58 -4.04 1.66
C LEU A 285 -5.80 -5.00 0.76
N LYS A 286 -5.38 -4.59 -0.45
CA LYS A 286 -4.50 -5.40 -1.31
C LYS A 286 -3.13 -5.63 -0.66
N VAL A 287 -2.56 -4.59 -0.05
CA VAL A 287 -1.30 -4.73 0.69
C VAL A 287 -1.48 -5.64 1.90
N LEU A 288 -2.59 -5.48 2.64
CA LEU A 288 -2.91 -6.33 3.78
C LEU A 288 -3.12 -7.80 3.38
N ASP A 289 -3.81 -8.08 2.28
CA ASP A 289 -4.00 -9.44 1.75
C ASP A 289 -2.66 -10.12 1.44
N SER A 290 -1.76 -9.41 0.76
CA SER A 290 -0.40 -9.88 0.51
C SER A 290 0.39 -10.12 1.80
N HIS A 291 0.23 -9.25 2.81
CA HIS A 291 0.92 -9.38 4.10
C HIS A 291 0.42 -10.59 4.88
N LEU A 292 -0.91 -10.75 5.02
CA LEU A 292 -1.57 -11.88 5.68
C LEU A 292 -1.19 -13.22 5.04
N SER A 293 -1.10 -13.27 3.72
CA SER A 293 -0.69 -14.47 2.98
C SER A 293 0.76 -14.89 3.25
N SER A 294 1.61 -13.95 3.67
CA SER A 294 3.03 -14.19 3.98
C SER A 294 3.31 -14.44 5.46
N SER A 295 2.40 -14.03 6.36
CA SER A 295 2.58 -14.14 7.81
C SER A 295 2.06 -15.47 8.35
N THR A 296 2.88 -16.14 9.16
CA THR A 296 2.50 -17.36 9.88
C THR A 296 2.26 -17.13 11.37
N GLN A 297 2.59 -15.94 11.88
CA GLN A 297 2.49 -15.59 13.30
C GLN A 297 1.11 -15.01 13.62
N SER A 298 0.58 -15.31 14.82
CA SER A 298 -0.65 -14.68 15.30
C SER A 298 -0.39 -13.21 15.63
N SER A 299 -1.38 -12.37 15.35
CA SER A 299 -1.35 -10.94 15.68
C SER A 299 -1.42 -10.68 17.20
N PRO A 300 -1.01 -9.48 17.68
CA PRO A 300 -1.20 -9.08 19.06
C PRO A 300 -2.68 -9.06 19.49
N SER A 301 -2.94 -9.07 20.80
CA SER A 301 -4.29 -8.91 21.35
C SER A 301 -4.55 -7.50 21.90
N PRO A 302 -5.74 -6.91 21.64
CA PRO A 302 -6.79 -7.39 20.74
C PRO A 302 -6.33 -7.41 19.28
N SER A 303 -6.90 -8.30 18.46
CA SER A 303 -6.43 -8.41 17.07
C SER A 303 -6.69 -7.11 16.29
N PRO A 304 -5.68 -6.58 15.60
CA PRO A 304 -5.89 -5.42 14.75
C PRO A 304 -6.76 -5.77 13.53
N HIS A 305 -7.03 -7.04 13.21
CA HIS A 305 -7.84 -7.41 12.04
C HIS A 305 -9.35 -7.45 12.31
N LEU A 306 -9.80 -7.17 13.55
CA LEU A 306 -11.23 -7.16 13.90
C LEU A 306 -12.07 -6.19 13.05
N PHE A 307 -11.50 -5.06 12.61
CA PHE A 307 -12.22 -4.09 11.78
C PHE A 307 -12.74 -4.70 10.46
N MET A 308 -12.10 -5.77 9.96
CA MET A 308 -12.50 -6.45 8.73
C MET A 308 -13.89 -7.08 8.82
N ILE A 309 -14.31 -7.51 10.01
CA ILE A 309 -15.66 -8.06 10.23
C ILE A 309 -16.71 -6.96 10.06
N GLY A 310 -16.50 -5.80 10.68
CA GLY A 310 -17.38 -4.64 10.52
C GLY A 310 -17.44 -4.16 9.07
N LEU A 311 -16.29 -4.13 8.39
CA LEU A 311 -16.20 -3.79 6.97
C LEU A 311 -16.96 -4.79 6.08
N PHE A 312 -16.82 -6.10 6.33
CA PHE A 312 -17.56 -7.14 5.62
C PHE A 312 -19.08 -6.90 5.74
N HIS A 313 -19.59 -6.67 6.94
CA HIS A 313 -21.01 -6.38 7.17
C HIS A 313 -21.49 -5.16 6.39
N ASN A 314 -20.71 -4.06 6.40
CA ASN A 314 -21.06 -2.83 5.69
C ASN A 314 -21.14 -3.05 4.18
N LEU A 315 -20.13 -3.70 3.59
CA LEU A 315 -20.10 -3.95 2.15
C LEU A 315 -21.14 -4.99 1.72
N ALA A 316 -21.36 -6.05 2.51
CA ALA A 316 -22.35 -7.07 2.23
C ALA A 316 -23.77 -6.51 2.27
N LYS A 317 -24.08 -5.70 3.30
CA LYS A 317 -25.36 -5.01 3.42
C LYS A 317 -25.61 -4.08 2.24
N TYR A 318 -24.61 -3.29 1.85
CA TYR A 318 -24.72 -2.41 0.70
C TYR A 318 -25.01 -3.22 -0.57
N SER A 319 -24.20 -4.23 -0.86
CA SER A 319 -24.34 -5.07 -2.06
C SER A 319 -25.71 -5.69 -2.16
N LYS A 320 -26.23 -6.24 -1.06
CA LYS A 320 -27.58 -6.81 -1.01
C LYS A 320 -28.66 -5.77 -1.37
N ILE A 321 -28.64 -4.60 -0.72
CA ILE A 321 -29.60 -3.52 -1.00
C ILE A 321 -29.54 -3.10 -2.48
N SER A 322 -28.33 -2.94 -3.00
CA SER A 322 -28.11 -2.54 -4.39
C SER A 322 -28.62 -3.59 -5.38
N ILE A 323 -28.28 -4.87 -5.17
CA ILE A 323 -28.73 -6.00 -6.01
C ILE A 323 -30.26 -6.11 -5.98
N ASP A 324 -30.86 -6.05 -4.78
CA ASP A 324 -32.30 -6.21 -4.58
C ASP A 324 -33.11 -5.05 -5.17
N SER A 325 -32.51 -3.86 -5.28
CA SER A 325 -33.13 -2.70 -5.92
C SER A 325 -33.39 -2.89 -7.42
N LYS A 326 -32.64 -3.79 -8.06
CA LYS A 326 -32.61 -4.04 -9.52
C LYS A 326 -32.30 -2.79 -10.35
N GLN A 327 -31.77 -1.74 -9.73
CA GLN A 327 -31.28 -0.55 -10.41
C GLN A 327 -29.79 -0.71 -10.70
N ASP A 328 -29.34 -0.05 -11.76
CA ASP A 328 -27.91 0.02 -12.06
C ASP A 328 -27.22 0.89 -10.99
N ASP A 329 -26.15 0.35 -10.39
CA ASP A 329 -25.36 1.07 -9.39
C ASP A 329 -23.89 1.05 -9.80
N PRO A 330 -23.35 2.18 -10.28
CA PRO A 330 -21.97 2.26 -10.77
C PRO A 330 -20.93 2.07 -9.65
N ARG A 331 -21.34 2.03 -8.37
CA ARG A 331 -20.45 1.81 -7.23
C ARG A 331 -20.21 0.33 -6.95
N LEU A 332 -21.07 -0.57 -7.48
CA LEU A 332 -20.99 -2.01 -7.21
C LEU A 332 -19.63 -2.65 -7.53
N PRO A 333 -18.94 -2.35 -8.66
CA PRO A 333 -17.64 -2.94 -8.94
C PRO A 333 -16.63 -2.73 -7.81
N LYS A 334 -16.52 -1.51 -7.30
CA LYS A 334 -15.61 -1.16 -6.20
C LYS A 334 -15.98 -1.84 -4.88
N ILE A 335 -17.28 -1.99 -4.64
CA ILE A 335 -17.80 -2.63 -3.42
C ILE A 335 -17.57 -4.14 -3.48
N PHE A 336 -17.72 -4.76 -4.66
CA PHE A 336 -17.36 -6.14 -4.89
C PHE A 336 -15.85 -6.38 -4.77
N GLU A 337 -15.02 -5.48 -5.27
CA GLU A 337 -13.57 -5.54 -5.06
C GLU A 337 -13.22 -5.53 -3.56
N GLY A 338 -13.80 -4.59 -2.80
CA GLY A 338 -13.65 -4.56 -1.34
C GLY A 338 -14.15 -5.84 -0.65
N LEU A 339 -15.28 -6.39 -1.08
CA LEU A 339 -15.82 -7.65 -0.54
C LEU A 339 -14.91 -8.83 -0.80
N ILE A 340 -14.33 -8.93 -2.00
CA ILE A 340 -13.37 -9.99 -2.35
C ILE A 340 -12.18 -9.90 -1.41
N LEU A 341 -11.53 -8.73 -1.31
CA LEU A 341 -10.33 -8.54 -0.49
C LEU A 341 -10.59 -8.80 0.99
N VAL A 342 -11.73 -8.36 1.53
CA VAL A 342 -12.09 -8.62 2.93
C VAL A 342 -12.38 -10.09 3.16
N THR A 343 -13.08 -10.75 2.24
CA THR A 343 -13.39 -12.19 2.36
C THR A 343 -12.11 -13.03 2.25
N GLU A 344 -11.18 -12.64 1.38
CA GLU A 344 -9.87 -13.29 1.22
C GLU A 344 -9.00 -13.10 2.46
N GLY A 345 -8.90 -11.88 3.00
CA GLY A 345 -8.16 -11.66 4.25
C GLY A 345 -8.76 -12.40 5.45
N LEU A 346 -10.09 -12.44 5.60
CA LEU A 346 -10.75 -13.26 6.64
C LEU A 346 -10.48 -14.77 6.43
N SER A 347 -10.44 -15.23 5.19
CA SER A 347 -10.09 -16.62 4.85
C SER A 347 -8.64 -16.93 5.17
N ALA A 348 -7.70 -16.02 4.87
CA ALA A 348 -6.28 -16.15 5.19
C ALA A 348 -6.05 -16.25 6.69
N ILE A 349 -6.72 -15.39 7.48
CA ILE A 349 -6.72 -15.45 8.95
C ILE A 349 -7.25 -16.80 9.43
N GLY A 350 -8.40 -17.25 8.90
CA GLY A 350 -8.99 -18.54 9.27
C GLY A 350 -8.08 -19.73 8.98
N LEU A 351 -7.44 -19.75 7.82
CA LEU A 351 -6.47 -20.80 7.43
C LEU A 351 -5.20 -20.75 8.29
N SER A 352 -4.69 -19.55 8.58
CA SER A 352 -3.49 -19.38 9.43
C SER A 352 -3.75 -19.88 10.85
N VAL A 353 -4.90 -19.55 11.44
CA VAL A 353 -5.34 -20.08 12.74
C VAL A 353 -5.49 -21.61 12.69
N GLN A 354 -6.09 -22.17 11.62
CA GLN A 354 -6.21 -23.61 11.48
C GLN A 354 -4.85 -24.31 11.36
N SER A 355 -3.92 -23.76 10.57
CA SER A 355 -2.55 -24.27 10.42
C SER A 355 -1.83 -24.37 11.77
N ARG A 356 -1.97 -23.33 12.62
CA ARG A 356 -1.40 -23.35 13.97
C ARG A 356 -2.02 -24.40 14.87
N LYS A 357 -3.34 -24.62 14.77
CA LYS A 357 -4.05 -25.70 15.50
C LYS A 357 -3.55 -27.08 15.08
N ASP A 358 -3.35 -27.29 13.78
CA ASP A 358 -2.87 -28.57 13.24
C ASP A 358 -1.43 -28.87 13.70
N GLU A 359 -0.57 -27.84 13.81
CA GLU A 359 0.81 -27.97 14.30
C GLU A 359 0.92 -28.17 15.82
N ASN A 360 0.12 -27.45 16.61
CA ASN A 360 0.24 -27.40 18.07
C ASN A 360 -0.91 -28.13 18.79
N TYR A 361 -0.99 -29.45 18.58
CA TYR A 361 -2.04 -30.37 19.06
C TYR A 361 -2.39 -30.33 20.58
N SER A 362 -1.76 -29.50 21.43
CA SER A 362 -1.80 -29.70 22.90
C SER A 362 -1.44 -28.54 23.86
N LEU A 363 -1.58 -27.25 23.50
CA LEU A 363 -1.45 -26.16 24.49
C LEU A 363 -2.68 -25.25 24.49
N GLN A 364 -3.02 -24.74 25.68
CA GLN A 364 -4.24 -24.00 26.01
C GLN A 364 -4.63 -22.98 24.94
N GLU A 365 -5.94 -22.89 24.66
CA GLU A 365 -6.56 -21.83 23.85
C GLU A 365 -6.27 -20.46 24.48
N ASP A 366 -5.08 -19.90 24.25
CA ASP A 366 -4.89 -18.46 24.39
C ASP A 366 -5.68 -17.84 23.23
N LEU A 367 -6.95 -17.50 23.51
CA LEU A 367 -7.99 -16.94 22.62
C LEU A 367 -7.69 -15.51 22.16
N ASN A 368 -6.44 -15.26 21.85
CA ASN A 368 -5.81 -13.97 21.76
C ASN A 368 -5.30 -13.77 20.32
N GLY A 369 -5.43 -12.56 19.76
CA GLY A 369 -4.97 -12.26 18.40
C GLY A 369 -5.94 -12.80 17.36
N ASP A 370 -5.45 -13.43 16.31
CA ASP A 370 -6.26 -13.88 15.17
C ASP A 370 -7.33 -14.92 15.56
N GLU A 371 -7.09 -15.69 16.60
CA GLU A 371 -8.04 -16.61 17.21
C GLU A 371 -9.31 -15.86 17.69
N GLU A 372 -9.16 -14.62 18.16
CA GLU A 372 -10.25 -13.70 18.51
C GLU A 372 -11.11 -13.36 17.29
N VAL A 373 -10.47 -13.10 16.15
CA VAL A 373 -11.13 -12.78 14.87
C VAL A 373 -11.93 -13.99 14.40
N VAL A 374 -11.35 -15.19 14.41
CA VAL A 374 -12.05 -16.42 14.02
C VAL A 374 -13.25 -16.70 14.93
N ARG A 375 -13.09 -16.54 16.24
CA ARG A 375 -14.22 -16.67 17.18
C ARG A 375 -15.33 -15.68 16.86
N THR A 376 -14.97 -14.43 16.54
CA THR A 376 -15.95 -13.39 16.20
C THR A 376 -16.61 -13.67 14.85
N MET A 377 -15.89 -14.18 13.86
CA MET A 377 -16.46 -14.62 12.58
C MET A 377 -17.55 -15.70 12.75
N LYS A 378 -17.38 -16.58 13.74
CA LYS A 378 -18.29 -17.70 14.05
C LYS A 378 -19.46 -17.31 14.96
N ASP A 379 -19.46 -16.10 15.52
CA ASP A 379 -20.53 -15.65 16.41
C ASP A 379 -21.88 -15.60 15.70
N GLY A 380 -22.94 -16.12 16.34
CA GLY A 380 -24.26 -16.22 15.71
C GLY A 380 -24.97 -14.88 15.50
N THR A 381 -24.54 -13.80 16.17
CA THR A 381 -25.17 -12.48 16.07
C THR A 381 -24.32 -11.50 15.26
N ASN A 382 -23.02 -11.43 15.57
CA ASN A 382 -22.08 -10.46 15.01
C ASN A 382 -21.11 -11.08 14.00
N GLY A 383 -21.14 -12.40 13.82
CA GLY A 383 -20.28 -13.10 12.89
C GLY A 383 -20.68 -12.93 11.44
N VAL A 384 -19.96 -13.63 10.57
CA VAL A 384 -20.04 -13.46 9.11
C VAL A 384 -20.85 -14.56 8.41
N VAL A 385 -21.24 -15.63 9.13
CA VAL A 385 -21.93 -16.80 8.56
C VAL A 385 -23.27 -16.42 7.91
N LYS A 386 -24.18 -15.82 8.70
CA LYS A 386 -25.50 -15.41 8.21
C LYS A 386 -25.43 -14.36 7.09
N PRO A 387 -24.68 -13.25 7.22
CA PRO A 387 -24.55 -12.29 6.11
C PRO A 387 -23.92 -12.91 4.86
N SER A 388 -23.00 -13.89 4.99
CA SER A 388 -22.45 -14.61 3.85
C SER A 388 -23.52 -15.38 3.09
N ILE A 389 -24.39 -16.13 3.79
CA ILE A 389 -25.48 -16.89 3.16
C ILE A 389 -26.48 -15.96 2.49
N ASP A 390 -26.84 -14.86 3.15
CA ASP A 390 -27.76 -13.85 2.63
C ASP A 390 -27.24 -13.17 1.36
N LEU A 391 -25.97 -12.77 1.38
CA LEU A 391 -25.32 -12.19 0.20
C LEU A 391 -25.20 -13.23 -0.92
N LEU A 392 -24.83 -14.47 -0.59
CA LEU A 392 -24.70 -15.57 -1.53
C LEU A 392 -26.02 -15.85 -2.27
N ARG A 393 -27.16 -15.79 -1.58
CA ARG A 393 -28.50 -15.92 -2.18
C ARG A 393 -28.80 -14.82 -3.20
N SER A 394 -28.41 -13.59 -2.86
CA SER A 394 -28.58 -12.42 -3.73
C SER A 394 -27.68 -12.54 -4.97
N LEU A 395 -26.43 -12.97 -4.78
CA LEU A 395 -25.45 -13.17 -5.84
C LEU A 395 -25.79 -14.34 -6.77
N ASP A 396 -26.42 -15.42 -6.31
CA ASP A 396 -26.82 -16.53 -7.19
C ASP A 396 -27.88 -16.09 -8.20
N THR A 397 -28.72 -15.12 -7.82
CA THR A 397 -29.69 -14.49 -8.75
C THR A 397 -29.01 -13.45 -9.64
N PHE A 398 -28.11 -12.64 -9.08
CA PHE A 398 -27.45 -11.54 -9.79
C PHE A 398 -26.41 -12.02 -10.82
N PHE A 399 -25.68 -13.09 -10.50
CA PHE A 399 -24.73 -13.77 -11.38
C PHE A 399 -25.25 -15.17 -11.73
N PRO A 400 -26.23 -15.29 -12.66
CA PRO A 400 -26.78 -16.57 -13.04
C PRO A 400 -25.71 -17.49 -13.64
N ARG A 401 -25.80 -18.78 -13.31
CA ARG A 401 -24.89 -19.82 -13.78
C ARG A 401 -24.97 -19.99 -15.30
N ILE A 402 -23.82 -20.21 -15.93
CA ILE A 402 -23.76 -20.59 -17.34
C ILE A 402 -23.28 -22.05 -17.44
N ASN A 403 -24.16 -22.93 -17.93
CA ASN A 403 -23.84 -24.34 -18.15
C ASN A 403 -23.36 -24.55 -19.60
N PRO A 404 -22.11 -25.01 -19.83
CA PRO A 404 -21.56 -25.25 -21.17
C PRO A 404 -22.42 -26.19 -22.03
N ARG A 405 -23.13 -27.10 -21.36
CA ARG A 405 -23.87 -28.21 -21.98
C ARG A 405 -25.30 -27.85 -22.31
N ALA A 406 -25.80 -26.72 -21.82
CA ALA A 406 -27.12 -26.24 -22.16
C ALA A 406 -27.08 -25.66 -23.58
N LYS A 407 -27.80 -26.30 -24.53
CA LYS A 407 -28.02 -25.69 -25.85
C LYS A 407 -28.70 -24.34 -25.65
N SER A 408 -28.27 -23.32 -26.39
CA SER A 408 -28.83 -21.96 -26.39
C SER A 408 -30.33 -22.00 -26.70
N THR A 409 -31.15 -22.20 -25.69
CA THR A 409 -32.54 -21.80 -25.76
C THR A 409 -32.51 -20.28 -25.84
N GLY A 410 -33.10 -19.70 -26.89
CA GLY A 410 -33.03 -18.27 -27.22
C GLY A 410 -33.65 -17.32 -26.19
N ALA A 411 -33.65 -17.68 -24.91
CA ALA A 411 -33.87 -16.77 -23.81
C ALA A 411 -32.73 -15.75 -23.78
N SER A 412 -33.08 -14.47 -23.89
CA SER A 412 -32.15 -13.38 -23.69
C SER A 412 -31.64 -13.44 -22.25
N ILE A 413 -30.51 -14.12 -22.03
CA ILE A 413 -29.72 -13.93 -20.81
C ILE A 413 -29.43 -12.44 -20.77
N THR A 414 -29.90 -11.75 -19.73
CA THR A 414 -29.50 -10.35 -19.51
C THR A 414 -28.00 -10.39 -19.34
N SER A 415 -27.26 -9.92 -20.35
CA SER A 415 -25.81 -10.00 -20.34
C SER A 415 -25.31 -9.13 -19.19
N ILE A 416 -24.69 -9.77 -18.19
CA ILE A 416 -23.94 -9.08 -17.15
C ILE A 416 -22.94 -8.15 -17.87
N SER A 417 -22.88 -6.88 -17.44
CA SER A 417 -21.91 -5.92 -17.97
C SER A 417 -20.50 -6.51 -17.96
N ASP A 418 -19.70 -6.25 -18.99
CA ASP A 418 -18.32 -6.72 -19.07
C ASP A 418 -17.49 -6.27 -17.84
N GLU A 419 -17.82 -5.12 -17.26
CA GLU A 419 -17.21 -4.59 -16.04
C GLU A 419 -17.51 -5.43 -14.79
N LEU A 420 -18.65 -6.13 -14.76
CA LEU A 420 -19.08 -6.94 -13.61
C LEU A 420 -18.64 -8.40 -13.71
N LYS A 421 -18.23 -8.86 -14.89
CA LYS A 421 -17.78 -10.25 -15.11
C LYS A 421 -16.63 -10.68 -14.18
N PRO A 422 -15.61 -9.86 -13.88
CA PRO A 422 -14.53 -10.25 -12.97
C PRO A 422 -15.00 -10.62 -11.55
N PHE A 423 -16.16 -10.11 -11.13
CA PHE A 423 -16.70 -10.30 -9.78
C PHE A 423 -17.60 -11.53 -9.63
N SER A 424 -17.79 -12.33 -10.70
CA SER A 424 -18.52 -13.62 -10.63
C SER A 424 -17.90 -14.60 -9.61
N ASN A 425 -16.61 -14.42 -9.32
CA ASN A 425 -15.84 -15.20 -8.36
C ASN A 425 -16.22 -14.93 -6.90
N LEU A 426 -16.95 -13.86 -6.59
CA LEU A 426 -17.34 -13.54 -5.22
C LEU A 426 -18.16 -14.67 -4.56
N LYS A 427 -19.02 -15.37 -5.33
CA LYS A 427 -19.73 -16.58 -4.83
C LYS A 427 -18.74 -17.63 -4.31
N ARG A 428 -17.64 -17.86 -5.04
CA ARG A 428 -16.59 -18.81 -4.67
C ARG A 428 -15.88 -18.37 -3.40
N ASN A 429 -15.50 -17.09 -3.28
CA ASN A 429 -14.84 -16.58 -2.06
C ASN A 429 -15.72 -16.75 -0.81
N LEU A 430 -17.03 -16.45 -0.90
CA LEU A 430 -17.96 -16.64 0.22
C LEU A 430 -18.12 -18.12 0.61
N VAL A 431 -18.28 -19.00 -0.39
CA VAL A 431 -18.37 -20.45 -0.16
C VAL A 431 -17.08 -21.01 0.44
N GLN A 432 -15.92 -20.51 0.02
CA GLN A 432 -14.63 -20.87 0.58
C GLN A 432 -14.55 -20.45 2.06
N LEU A 433 -14.91 -19.21 2.39
CA LEU A 433 -14.93 -18.73 3.78
C LEU A 433 -15.85 -19.58 4.65
N LEU A 434 -17.07 -19.88 4.20
CA LEU A 434 -17.99 -20.77 4.89
C LEU A 434 -17.40 -22.19 5.06
N GLY A 435 -16.72 -22.71 4.03
CA GLY A 435 -16.02 -23.99 4.09
C GLY A 435 -14.92 -24.02 5.15
N ILE A 436 -14.16 -22.92 5.29
CA ILE A 436 -13.14 -22.77 6.33
C ILE A 436 -13.79 -22.73 7.72
N LEU A 437 -14.81 -21.90 7.92
CA LEU A 437 -15.44 -21.71 9.23
C LEU A 437 -16.18 -22.95 9.73
N THR A 438 -16.69 -23.80 8.83
CA THR A 438 -17.42 -25.03 9.15
C THR A 438 -16.53 -26.24 9.40
N PHE A 439 -15.23 -26.15 9.10
CA PHE A 439 -14.32 -27.26 9.31
C PHE A 439 -14.22 -27.61 10.81
N GLU A 440 -14.62 -28.84 11.15
CA GLU A 440 -14.66 -29.36 12.52
C GLU A 440 -15.46 -28.52 13.53
N ASP A 441 -16.42 -27.73 13.04
CA ASP A 441 -17.27 -26.86 13.87
C ASP A 441 -18.76 -27.08 13.56
N THR A 442 -19.40 -27.92 14.38
CA THR A 442 -20.82 -28.26 14.19
C THR A 442 -21.74 -27.09 14.52
N LEU A 443 -21.35 -26.15 15.38
CA LEU A 443 -22.16 -24.98 15.72
C LEU A 443 -22.27 -24.03 14.53
N VAL A 444 -21.17 -23.80 13.82
CA VAL A 444 -21.22 -23.06 12.55
C VAL A 444 -22.04 -23.82 11.52
N GLY A 445 -21.88 -25.15 11.44
CA GLY A 445 -22.69 -25.99 10.57
C GLY A 445 -24.19 -25.92 10.87
N ASP A 446 -24.56 -25.76 12.14
CA ASP A 446 -25.95 -25.58 12.59
C ASP A 446 -26.48 -24.20 12.18
N GLN A 447 -25.69 -23.13 12.32
CA GLN A 447 -26.04 -21.79 11.82
C GLN A 447 -26.30 -21.81 10.30
N VAL A 448 -25.45 -22.51 9.53
CA VAL A 448 -25.65 -22.64 8.08
C VAL A 448 -26.95 -23.38 7.75
N ARG A 449 -27.29 -24.43 8.52
CA ARG A 449 -28.54 -25.17 8.36
C ARG A 449 -29.77 -24.30 8.66
N GLU A 450 -29.72 -23.54 9.75
CA GLU A 450 -30.83 -22.68 10.20
C GLU A 450 -31.15 -21.57 9.20
N GLU A 451 -30.16 -21.09 8.45
CA GLU A 451 -30.32 -20.11 7.37
C GLU A 451 -30.62 -20.74 5.99
N GLU A 452 -30.96 -22.04 5.95
CA GLU A 452 -31.20 -22.83 4.73
C GLU A 452 -30.00 -22.81 3.74
N GLY A 453 -28.80 -22.58 4.26
CA GLY A 453 -27.58 -22.44 3.48
C GLY A 453 -27.08 -23.75 2.87
N ILE A 454 -27.41 -24.90 3.47
CA ILE A 454 -26.98 -26.22 2.96
C ILE A 454 -27.50 -26.45 1.55
N GLN A 455 -28.80 -26.20 1.33
CA GLN A 455 -29.47 -26.35 0.03
C GLN A 455 -28.89 -25.37 -0.99
N LEU A 456 -28.65 -24.14 -0.58
CA LEU A 456 -28.04 -23.11 -1.42
C LEU A 456 -26.65 -23.53 -1.91
N ILE A 457 -25.77 -23.97 -0.99
CA ILE A 457 -24.40 -24.39 -1.32
C ILE A 457 -24.41 -25.68 -2.18
N LEU A 458 -25.34 -26.61 -1.94
CA LEU A 458 -25.51 -27.78 -2.80
C LEU A 458 -25.84 -27.39 -4.25
N GLY A 459 -26.68 -26.37 -4.46
CA GLY A 459 -26.95 -25.81 -5.79
C GLY A 459 -25.70 -25.28 -6.49
N MET A 460 -24.69 -24.86 -5.74
CA MET A 460 -23.42 -24.35 -6.27
C MET A 460 -22.42 -25.45 -6.66
N THR A 461 -22.80 -26.72 -6.53
CA THR A 461 -21.99 -27.86 -7.00
C THR A 461 -22.17 -28.17 -8.50
N GLU A 462 -23.01 -27.41 -9.18
CA GLU A 462 -23.16 -27.45 -10.64
C GLU A 462 -22.03 -26.71 -11.36
N ILE A 463 -21.85 -27.02 -12.65
CA ILE A 463 -20.82 -26.37 -13.48
C ILE A 463 -21.28 -24.94 -13.82
N ASP A 464 -20.40 -23.97 -13.61
CA ASP A 464 -20.58 -22.57 -13.96
C ASP A 464 -19.35 -22.08 -14.75
N GLU A 465 -19.49 -21.77 -16.04
CA GLU A 465 -18.39 -21.25 -16.87
C GLU A 465 -17.83 -19.93 -16.36
N ASN A 466 -18.68 -19.10 -15.75
CA ASN A 466 -18.27 -17.81 -15.20
C ASN A 466 -17.49 -17.95 -13.90
N ASN A 467 -17.54 -19.11 -13.24
CA ASN A 467 -16.84 -19.36 -11.99
C ASN A 467 -16.35 -20.82 -11.91
N PRO A 468 -15.28 -21.17 -12.66
CA PRO A 468 -14.86 -22.54 -12.87
C PRO A 468 -14.49 -23.32 -11.59
N TYR A 469 -14.14 -22.62 -10.51
CA TYR A 469 -13.71 -23.22 -9.24
C TYR A 469 -14.79 -23.23 -8.15
N LEU A 470 -15.96 -22.63 -8.40
CA LEU A 470 -17.06 -22.58 -7.41
C LEU A 470 -17.47 -23.97 -6.97
N ARG A 471 -17.55 -24.91 -7.91
CA ARG A 471 -17.99 -26.28 -7.67
C ARG A 471 -17.10 -27.00 -6.66
N GLU A 472 -15.78 -26.90 -6.82
CA GLU A 472 -14.80 -27.58 -5.96
C GLU A 472 -14.86 -27.03 -4.54
N HIS A 473 -14.97 -25.71 -4.39
CA HIS A 473 -15.14 -25.08 -3.09
C HIS A 473 -16.50 -25.42 -2.45
N ALA A 474 -17.57 -25.50 -3.24
CA ALA A 474 -18.89 -25.92 -2.76
C ALA A 474 -18.88 -27.37 -2.27
N LEU A 475 -18.25 -28.29 -3.01
CA LEU A 475 -18.08 -29.69 -2.59
C LEU A 475 -17.29 -29.81 -1.28
N LEU A 476 -16.20 -29.05 -1.14
CA LEU A 476 -15.42 -29.01 0.09
C LEU A 476 -16.24 -28.46 1.26
N CYS A 477 -16.98 -27.37 1.05
CA CYS A 477 -17.85 -26.77 2.06
C CYS A 477 -18.94 -27.75 2.49
N VAL A 478 -19.60 -28.44 1.56
CA VAL A 478 -20.59 -29.49 1.87
C VAL A 478 -19.96 -30.63 2.67
N ARG A 479 -18.76 -31.10 2.29
CA ARG A 479 -18.05 -32.12 3.08
C ARG A 479 -17.83 -31.66 4.51
N ASN A 480 -17.43 -30.40 4.72
CA ASN A 480 -17.18 -29.85 6.05
C ASN A 480 -18.49 -29.69 6.85
N LEU A 481 -19.55 -29.20 6.22
CA LEU A 481 -20.89 -29.10 6.81
C LEU A 481 -21.45 -30.45 7.28
N MET A 482 -21.10 -31.55 6.59
CA MET A 482 -21.53 -32.90 6.97
C MET A 482 -20.61 -33.58 7.98
N LEU A 483 -19.36 -33.11 8.12
CA LEU A 483 -18.38 -33.76 8.99
C LEU A 483 -18.86 -33.70 10.44
N ASN A 484 -19.01 -34.87 11.07
CA ASN A 484 -19.45 -35.02 12.46
C ASN A 484 -20.78 -34.32 12.80
N ASN A 485 -21.63 -34.02 11.81
CA ASN A 485 -22.93 -33.36 12.00
C ASN A 485 -24.11 -34.20 11.45
N PRO A 486 -24.69 -35.12 12.24
CA PRO A 486 -25.82 -35.95 11.81
C PRO A 486 -27.06 -35.15 11.43
N SER A 487 -27.31 -34.02 12.11
CA SER A 487 -28.44 -33.13 11.82
C SER A 487 -28.33 -32.55 10.40
N ASN A 488 -27.13 -32.14 9.99
CA ASN A 488 -26.86 -31.71 8.62
C ASN A 488 -26.97 -32.87 7.61
N GLN A 489 -26.42 -34.04 7.93
CA GLN A 489 -26.53 -35.23 7.07
C GLN A 489 -27.99 -35.64 6.84
N SER A 490 -28.86 -35.42 7.83
CA SER A 490 -30.28 -35.73 7.73
C SER A 490 -30.97 -34.93 6.61
N ILE A 491 -30.55 -33.69 6.36
CA ILE A 491 -31.09 -32.84 5.28
C ILE A 491 -30.85 -33.51 3.92
N ILE A 492 -29.63 -33.98 3.66
CA ILE A 492 -29.30 -34.70 2.42
C ILE A 492 -30.06 -36.02 2.34
N SER A 493 -30.21 -36.74 3.46
CA SER A 493 -30.96 -38.00 3.50
C SER A 493 -32.44 -37.86 3.16
N GLN A 494 -33.02 -36.67 3.43
CA GLN A 494 -34.40 -36.34 3.12
C GLN A 494 -34.59 -35.88 1.68
N MET A 495 -33.53 -35.47 0.99
CA MET A 495 -33.60 -35.12 -0.44
C MET A 495 -33.88 -36.36 -1.28
N ASN A 496 -34.77 -36.21 -2.26
CA ASN A 496 -35.07 -37.25 -3.23
C ASN A 496 -34.48 -36.88 -4.59
N PRO A 497 -33.80 -37.82 -5.27
CA PRO A 497 -33.32 -37.57 -6.62
C PRO A 497 -34.52 -37.34 -7.53
N VAL A 498 -34.50 -36.24 -8.28
CA VAL A 498 -35.52 -35.89 -9.28
C VAL A 498 -35.15 -36.38 -10.69
N GLY A 499 -33.87 -36.65 -10.94
CA GLY A 499 -33.38 -37.17 -12.21
C GLY A 499 -31.85 -37.17 -12.29
N VAL A 500 -31.31 -37.52 -13.45
CA VAL A 500 -29.88 -37.41 -13.77
C VAL A 500 -29.73 -36.54 -15.01
N LEU A 501 -28.86 -35.54 -14.95
CA LEU A 501 -28.59 -34.68 -16.10
C LEU A 501 -27.86 -35.47 -17.18
N SER A 502 -28.41 -35.43 -18.39
CA SER A 502 -27.81 -36.02 -19.58
C SER A 502 -26.42 -35.41 -19.83
N PRO A 503 -25.38 -36.22 -20.07
CA PRO A 503 -24.04 -35.73 -20.37
C PRO A 503 -23.97 -34.88 -21.64
N ASP A 504 -24.86 -35.13 -22.60
CA ASP A 504 -24.79 -34.60 -23.96
C ASP A 504 -25.51 -33.26 -24.16
N ASN A 505 -26.57 -33.02 -23.40
CA ASN A 505 -27.46 -31.86 -23.59
C ASN A 505 -27.99 -31.24 -22.28
N GLY A 506 -27.59 -31.76 -21.12
CA GLY A 506 -28.05 -31.25 -19.82
C GLY A 506 -29.54 -31.51 -19.52
N GLU A 507 -30.22 -32.36 -20.31
CA GLU A 507 -31.62 -32.70 -20.09
C GLU A 507 -31.80 -33.55 -18.82
N LEU A 508 -32.84 -33.27 -18.02
CA LEU A 508 -33.14 -34.05 -16.83
C LEU A 508 -33.76 -35.39 -17.22
N LEU A 509 -32.95 -36.45 -17.17
CA LEU A 509 -33.39 -37.82 -17.41
C LEU A 509 -33.98 -38.43 -16.13
N PRO A 510 -34.85 -39.46 -16.23
CA PRO A 510 -35.37 -40.17 -15.07
C PRO A 510 -34.25 -40.74 -14.20
N VAL A 511 -34.50 -40.84 -12.88
CA VAL A 511 -33.55 -41.45 -11.94
C VAL A 511 -33.29 -42.91 -12.35
N PRO A 512 -32.02 -43.30 -12.62
CA PRO A 512 -31.68 -44.68 -12.91
C PRO A 512 -32.14 -45.61 -11.77
N GLU A 513 -32.64 -46.80 -12.10
CA GLU A 513 -33.15 -47.78 -11.10
C GLU A 513 -32.15 -48.05 -9.97
N LYS A 514 -30.85 -48.03 -10.29
CA LYS A 514 -29.74 -48.20 -9.33
C LYS A 514 -29.57 -47.06 -8.31
N MET A 515 -30.18 -45.90 -8.56
CA MET A 515 -30.11 -44.69 -7.71
C MET A 515 -31.43 -44.39 -7.00
N LYS A 516 -32.49 -45.16 -7.28
CA LYS A 516 -33.75 -45.05 -6.53
C LYS A 516 -33.53 -45.61 -5.11
N LYS A 517 -33.99 -44.86 -4.10
CA LYS A 517 -34.03 -45.38 -2.72
C LYS A 517 -34.87 -46.66 -2.73
N LYS A 518 -34.29 -47.76 -2.25
CA LYS A 518 -34.96 -49.05 -2.12
C LYS A 518 -35.97 -49.04 -0.99
#